data_AF-A0A3D3HYU7-F1
#
_entry.id   AF-A0A3D3HYU7-F1
#
_cell.length_a   1.000
_cell.length_b   1.000
_cell.length_c   1.000
_cell.angle_alpha   90.00
_cell.angle_beta   90.00
_cell.angle_gamma   90.00
#
_symmetry.space_group_name_H-M   'P 1'
#
loop_
_entity.id
_entity.type
_entity.pdbx_description
1 polymer ?
#
loop_
_entity_poly.entity_id
_entity_poly.type
_entity_poly.pdbx_seq_one_letter_code
_entity_poly.pdbx_strand_id
1 'polypeptide(L)'
;GMESMTNAPYALPQARAGYRMGNGTMIDLMINDGLWDPYKNVHMGTCGDACATEFSFSREELDAYSAESYRRALAAQTGGQFKDEIVPVAVPQRKGDPVMVDTDEEPGRGNPAKLPELRPAFSKEGVTTAGNASSINDGAAAMVLASEAWAQANGKTAIGRVVGYVQHAQAPEW
;
A
#
# COMPACT_ATOMS: atom_id res chain seq x y z
N GLY A 1 2.06 -12.29 -0.58
CA GLY A 1 3.33 -11.59 -0.90
C GLY A 1 3.82 -10.90 0.35
N MET A 2 4.92 -10.17 0.24
CA MET A 2 5.48 -9.38 1.35
C MET A 2 6.16 -8.15 0.77
N GLU A 3 6.14 -7.06 1.52
CA GLU A 3 6.82 -5.82 1.18
C GLU A 3 7.30 -5.12 2.44
N SER A 4 8.45 -4.45 2.37
CA SER A 4 8.87 -3.49 3.38
C SER A 4 9.39 -2.22 2.73
N MET A 5 8.46 -1.30 2.46
CA MET A 5 8.78 -0.03 1.81
C MET A 5 9.65 0.86 2.71
N THR A 6 9.51 0.76 4.04
CA THR A 6 10.36 1.49 5.00
C THR A 6 11.84 1.15 4.83
N ASN A 7 12.15 -0.08 4.41
CA ASN A 7 13.53 -0.58 4.28
C ASN A 7 14.05 -0.52 2.84
N ALA A 8 13.33 0.10 1.91
CA ALA A 8 13.80 0.27 0.54
C ALA A 8 15.10 1.11 0.51
N PRO A 9 16.14 0.65 -0.20
CA PRO A 9 17.41 1.36 -0.23
C PRO A 9 17.41 2.48 -1.27
N TYR A 10 18.46 3.29 -1.23
CA TYR A 10 18.80 4.20 -2.31
C TYR A 10 19.88 3.60 -3.23
N ALA A 11 19.86 3.98 -4.52
CA ALA A 11 20.82 3.54 -5.52
C ALA A 11 21.67 4.69 -6.09
N LEU A 12 22.90 4.35 -6.50
CA LEU A 12 23.83 5.23 -7.19
C LEU A 12 24.19 4.64 -8.56
N PRO A 13 23.48 5.01 -9.65
CA PRO A 13 23.55 4.30 -10.93
C PRO A 13 24.95 4.21 -11.55
N GLN A 14 25.78 5.25 -11.35
CA GLN A 14 27.11 5.31 -11.96
C GLN A 14 28.24 4.89 -11.02
N ALA A 15 27.94 4.55 -9.75
CA ALA A 15 28.98 4.23 -8.76
C ALA A 15 29.87 3.05 -9.17
N ARG A 16 29.31 2.10 -9.95
CA ARG A 16 30.07 0.94 -10.46
C ARG A 16 31.16 1.33 -11.46
N ALA A 17 30.85 2.23 -12.40
CA ALA A 17 31.79 2.68 -13.43
C ALA A 17 32.63 3.89 -12.98
N GLY A 18 32.17 4.61 -11.96
CA GLY A 18 32.76 5.83 -11.43
C GLY A 18 32.16 7.09 -12.04
N TYR A 19 31.88 8.09 -11.19
CA TYR A 19 31.31 9.38 -11.61
C TYR A 19 32.32 10.34 -12.26
N ARG A 20 33.62 10.03 -12.19
CA ARG A 20 34.75 10.87 -12.63
C ARG A 20 34.83 12.23 -11.91
N MET A 21 33.93 13.17 -12.20
CA MET A 21 33.91 14.52 -11.62
C MET A 21 32.53 15.17 -11.86
N GLY A 22 31.95 15.83 -10.84
CA GLY A 22 30.64 16.49 -10.91
C GLY A 22 29.62 15.88 -9.95
N ASN A 23 28.39 16.42 -9.96
CA ASN A 23 27.30 15.94 -9.12
C ASN A 23 26.68 14.65 -9.67
N GLY A 24 26.13 13.83 -8.77
CA GLY A 24 25.35 12.64 -9.11
C GLY A 24 24.02 12.62 -8.35
N THR A 25 23.04 11.93 -8.92
CA THR A 25 21.73 11.73 -8.27
C THR A 25 21.72 10.41 -7.51
N MET A 26 21.27 10.46 -6.27
CA MET A 26 20.92 9.29 -5.48
C MET A 26 19.43 8.98 -5.72
N ILE A 27 19.13 7.75 -6.13
CA ILE A 27 17.79 7.35 -6.56
C ILE A 27 17.10 6.62 -5.41
N ASP A 28 15.92 7.09 -5.02
CA ASP A 28 15.04 6.40 -4.09
C ASP A 28 14.41 5.19 -4.81
N LEU A 29 14.74 3.96 -4.40
CA LEU A 29 14.21 2.78 -5.10
C LEU A 29 12.75 2.49 -4.78
N MET A 30 12.22 2.93 -3.63
CA MET A 30 10.79 2.81 -3.36
C MET A 30 10.00 3.61 -4.41
N ILE A 31 10.44 4.84 -4.68
CA ILE A 31 9.81 5.65 -5.73
C ILE A 31 10.10 5.06 -7.10
N ASN A 32 11.37 4.82 -7.42
CA ASN A 32 11.80 4.48 -8.77
C ASN A 32 11.25 3.13 -9.27
N ASP A 33 11.26 2.11 -8.42
CA ASP A 33 10.89 0.75 -8.82
C ASP A 33 9.41 0.43 -8.51
N GLY A 34 8.79 1.18 -7.59
CA GLY A 34 7.43 0.88 -7.10
C GLY A 34 6.36 1.93 -7.45
N LEU A 35 6.71 3.22 -7.53
CA LEU A 35 5.73 4.32 -7.56
C LEU A 35 5.90 5.28 -8.74
N TRP A 36 6.77 4.94 -9.70
CA TRP A 36 7.09 5.79 -10.83
C TRP A 36 6.75 5.10 -12.15
N ASP A 37 6.05 5.81 -13.03
CA ASP A 37 5.76 5.32 -14.38
C ASP A 37 7.02 5.43 -15.24
N PRO A 38 7.61 4.32 -15.72
CA PRO A 38 8.84 4.36 -16.51
C PRO A 38 8.63 4.92 -17.92
N TYR A 39 7.38 5.02 -18.40
CA TYR A 39 7.08 5.42 -19.78
C TYR A 39 6.84 6.92 -19.93
N LYS A 40 6.01 7.50 -19.06
CA LYS A 40 5.69 8.94 -19.04
C LYS A 40 6.50 9.72 -18.03
N ASN A 41 7.29 9.05 -17.21
CA ASN A 41 8.16 9.68 -16.21
C ASN A 41 7.39 10.56 -15.22
N VAL A 42 6.36 9.97 -14.59
CA VAL A 42 5.48 10.62 -13.60
C VAL A 42 5.24 9.71 -12.40
N HIS A 43 4.93 10.30 -11.24
CA HIS A 43 4.54 9.55 -10.05
C HIS A 43 3.13 8.93 -10.23
N MET A 44 2.88 7.74 -9.70
CA MET A 44 1.56 7.06 -9.79
C MET A 44 0.38 7.92 -9.32
N GLY A 45 0.61 8.77 -8.32
CA GLY A 45 -0.39 9.72 -7.86
C GLY A 45 -0.87 10.73 -8.92
N THR A 46 -0.04 11.03 -9.92
CA THR A 46 -0.42 11.84 -11.09
C THR A 46 -1.41 11.08 -11.99
N CYS A 47 -1.25 9.77 -12.12
CA CYS A 47 -2.23 8.92 -12.81
C CYS A 47 -3.55 8.87 -12.03
N GLY A 48 -3.50 8.88 -10.69
CA GLY A 48 -4.67 9.03 -9.83
C GLY A 48 -5.45 10.32 -10.10
N ASP A 49 -4.76 11.46 -10.18
CA ASP A 49 -5.36 12.75 -10.55
C ASP A 49 -5.95 12.72 -11.98
N ALA A 50 -5.28 12.07 -12.93
CA ALA A 50 -5.77 11.93 -14.30
C ALA A 50 -7.06 11.09 -14.35
N CYS A 51 -7.11 9.99 -13.62
CA CYS A 51 -8.30 9.15 -13.46
C CYS A 51 -9.45 9.94 -12.84
N ALA A 52 -9.21 10.68 -11.76
CA ALA A 52 -10.22 11.52 -11.13
C ALA A 52 -10.77 12.59 -12.10
N THR A 53 -9.90 13.18 -12.91
CA THR A 53 -10.31 14.16 -13.93
C THR A 53 -11.16 13.52 -15.03
N GLU A 54 -10.71 12.40 -15.61
CA GLU A 54 -11.40 11.69 -16.69
C GLU A 54 -12.80 11.25 -16.29
N PHE A 55 -12.94 10.69 -15.09
CA PHE A 55 -14.22 10.20 -14.56
C PHE A 55 -15.00 11.26 -13.75
N SER A 56 -14.49 12.49 -13.69
CA SER A 56 -15.11 13.62 -12.97
C SER A 56 -15.37 13.34 -11.48
N PHE A 57 -14.48 12.62 -10.81
CA PHE A 57 -14.54 12.43 -9.36
C PHE A 57 -14.16 13.72 -8.64
N SER A 58 -15.05 14.20 -7.78
CA SER A 58 -14.81 15.41 -7.01
C SER A 58 -13.88 15.15 -5.82
N ARG A 59 -13.21 16.19 -5.35
CA ARG A 59 -12.38 16.13 -4.13
C ARG A 59 -13.20 15.66 -2.92
N GLU A 60 -14.42 16.15 -2.80
CA GLU A 60 -15.34 15.82 -1.71
C GLU A 60 -15.75 14.34 -1.74
N GLU A 61 -15.94 13.78 -2.94
CA GLU A 61 -16.27 12.35 -3.11
C GLU A 61 -15.10 11.45 -2.68
N LEU A 62 -13.88 11.81 -3.09
CA LEU A 62 -12.67 11.08 -2.70
C LEU A 62 -12.46 11.16 -1.18
N ASP A 63 -12.56 12.35 -0.59
CA ASP A 63 -12.41 12.54 0.85
C ASP A 63 -13.51 11.80 1.64
N ALA A 64 -14.76 11.80 1.16
CA ALA A 64 -15.85 11.07 1.78
C ALA A 64 -15.63 9.56 1.74
N TYR A 65 -15.14 9.03 0.61
CA TYR A 65 -14.79 7.62 0.47
C TYR A 65 -13.67 7.23 1.45
N SER A 66 -12.62 8.05 1.54
CA SER A 66 -11.52 7.79 2.46
C SER A 66 -11.96 7.88 3.92
N ALA A 67 -12.80 8.85 4.29
CA ALA A 67 -13.37 8.95 5.63
C ALA A 67 -14.16 7.69 6.01
N GLU A 68 -14.96 7.16 5.08
CA GLU A 68 -15.71 5.92 5.27
C GLU A 68 -14.78 4.71 5.38
N SER A 69 -13.67 4.67 4.62
CA SER A 69 -12.64 3.63 4.74
C SER A 69 -12.03 3.59 6.15
N TYR A 70 -11.59 4.73 6.68
CA TYR A 70 -11.09 4.85 8.06
C TYR A 70 -12.14 4.39 9.08
N ARG A 71 -13.39 4.82 8.93
CA ARG A 71 -14.49 4.44 9.84
C ARG A 71 -14.70 2.92 9.86
N ARG A 72 -14.66 2.27 8.71
CA ARG A 72 -14.81 0.81 8.59
C ARG A 72 -13.62 0.07 9.20
N ALA A 73 -12.39 0.50 8.90
CA ALA A 73 -11.18 -0.12 9.44
C ALA A 73 -11.13 -0.03 10.97
N LEU A 74 -11.41 1.15 11.54
CA LEU A 74 -11.46 1.34 12.99
C LEU A 74 -12.58 0.51 13.66
N ALA A 75 -13.75 0.42 13.01
CA ALA A 75 -14.83 -0.42 13.49
C ALA A 75 -14.43 -1.92 13.47
N ALA A 76 -13.74 -2.36 12.41
CA ALA A 76 -13.25 -3.72 12.25
C ALA A 76 -12.19 -4.09 13.32
N GLN A 77 -11.27 -3.16 13.61
CA GLN A 77 -10.28 -3.33 14.67
C GLN A 77 -10.94 -3.38 16.05
N THR A 78 -11.81 -2.41 16.35
CA THR A 78 -12.49 -2.32 17.66
C THR A 78 -13.43 -3.49 17.90
N GLY A 79 -14.11 -3.96 16.85
CA GLY A 79 -15.00 -5.12 16.90
C GLY A 79 -14.27 -6.47 16.89
N GLY A 80 -12.94 -6.47 16.74
CA GLY A 80 -12.11 -7.66 16.76
C GLY A 80 -12.19 -8.52 15.50
N GLN A 81 -12.69 -7.99 14.39
CA GLN A 81 -12.83 -8.73 13.14
C GLN A 81 -11.48 -9.19 12.57
N PHE A 82 -10.40 -8.43 12.80
CA PHE A 82 -9.07 -8.78 12.29
C PHE A 82 -8.30 -9.77 13.16
N LYS A 83 -8.83 -10.16 14.34
CA LYS A 83 -8.10 -11.04 15.28
C LYS A 83 -7.81 -12.42 14.71
N ASP A 84 -8.68 -12.92 13.84
CA ASP A 84 -8.54 -14.26 13.26
C ASP A 84 -7.54 -14.29 12.08
N GLU A 85 -7.25 -13.14 11.47
CA GLU A 85 -6.38 -13.03 10.28
C GLU A 85 -5.01 -12.43 10.56
N ILE A 86 -4.86 -11.63 11.63
CA ILE A 86 -3.56 -11.05 12.02
C ILE A 86 -2.76 -12.05 12.85
N VAL A 87 -1.55 -12.38 12.37
CA VAL A 87 -0.53 -13.07 13.16
C VAL A 87 0.40 -12.02 13.77
N PRO A 88 0.49 -11.90 15.11
CA PRO A 88 1.35 -10.91 15.75
C PRO A 88 2.83 -11.06 15.37
N VAL A 89 3.48 -9.94 15.07
CA VAL A 89 4.92 -9.88 14.78
C VAL A 89 5.68 -9.45 16.04
N ALA A 90 6.57 -10.31 16.52
CA ALA A 90 7.45 -10.01 17.65
C ALA A 90 8.69 -9.25 17.20
N VAL A 91 8.87 -8.01 17.64
CA VAL A 91 10.04 -7.17 17.35
C VAL A 91 11.04 -7.25 18.51
N PRO A 92 12.18 -7.95 18.36
CA PRO A 92 13.13 -8.15 19.44
C PRO A 92 13.70 -6.84 19.98
N GLN A 93 13.80 -6.74 21.31
CA GLN A 93 14.38 -5.59 21.99
C GLN A 93 15.76 -5.94 22.54
N ARG A 94 16.68 -4.96 22.58
CA ARG A 94 18.02 -5.17 23.18
C ARG A 94 17.93 -5.53 24.68
N LYS A 95 16.90 -5.03 25.37
CA LYS A 95 16.60 -5.31 26.78
C LYS A 95 15.09 -5.47 26.93
N GLY A 96 14.67 -6.45 27.72
CA GLY A 96 13.25 -6.72 27.98
C GLY A 96 12.62 -7.61 26.91
N ASP A 97 11.30 -7.78 27.03
CA ASP A 97 10.51 -8.62 26.15
C ASP A 97 10.32 -7.98 24.76
N PRO A 98 10.07 -8.77 23.70
CA PRO A 98 9.76 -8.24 22.38
C PRO A 98 8.54 -7.31 22.39
N VAL A 99 8.57 -6.29 21.53
CA VAL A 99 7.37 -5.49 21.25
C VAL A 99 6.51 -6.29 20.28
N MET A 100 5.29 -6.60 20.68
CA MET A 100 4.34 -7.28 19.80
C MET A 100 3.61 -6.25 18.93
N VAL A 101 3.61 -6.49 17.63
CA VAL A 101 2.83 -5.72 16.64
C VAL A 101 1.71 -6.63 16.16
N ASP A 102 0.47 -6.35 16.60
CA ASP A 102 -0.72 -7.18 16.36
C ASP A 102 -1.94 -6.38 15.88
N THR A 103 -1.74 -5.10 15.57
CA THR A 103 -2.79 -4.15 15.20
C THR A 103 -2.29 -3.27 14.06
N ASP A 104 -3.10 -3.07 13.01
CA ASP A 104 -2.70 -2.15 11.93
C ASP A 104 -2.59 -0.72 12.45
N GLU A 105 -1.45 -0.07 12.20
CA GLU A 105 -1.16 1.25 12.76
C GLU A 105 -1.91 2.40 12.05
N GLU A 106 -2.15 2.26 10.74
CA GLU A 106 -2.53 3.38 9.88
C GLU A 106 -3.93 3.91 10.22
N PRO A 107 -4.97 3.05 10.38
CA PRO A 107 -6.31 3.55 10.67
C PRO A 107 -6.40 4.40 11.94
N GLY A 108 -5.58 4.08 12.97
CA GLY A 108 -5.52 4.81 14.23
C GLY A 108 -4.77 6.15 14.16
N ARG A 109 -3.95 6.35 13.12
CA ARG A 109 -3.18 7.59 12.91
C ARG A 109 -3.94 8.61 12.06
N GLY A 110 -4.90 8.16 11.26
CA GLY A 110 -5.72 9.01 10.40
C GLY A 110 -6.67 9.93 11.17
N ASN A 111 -6.98 11.09 10.57
CA ASN A 111 -8.04 11.97 11.06
C ASN A 111 -8.98 12.38 9.91
N PRO A 112 -10.08 11.64 9.71
CA PRO A 112 -11.04 11.91 8.65
C PRO A 112 -11.58 13.34 8.62
N ALA A 113 -11.71 13.99 9.78
CA ALA A 113 -12.22 15.35 9.86
C ALA A 113 -11.27 16.39 9.22
N LYS A 114 -9.98 16.06 9.08
CA LYS A 114 -8.98 16.94 8.48
C LYS A 114 -8.77 16.72 6.99
N LEU A 115 -9.44 15.74 6.38
CA LEU A 115 -9.28 15.45 4.94
C LEU A 115 -9.48 16.69 4.07
N PRO A 116 -10.51 17.54 4.27
CA PRO A 116 -10.72 18.73 3.43
C PRO A 116 -9.60 19.78 3.54
N GLU A 117 -8.82 19.77 4.63
CA GLU A 117 -7.72 20.72 4.86
C GLU A 117 -6.43 20.31 4.14
N LEU A 118 -6.35 19.06 3.68
CA LEU A 118 -5.14 18.53 3.06
C LEU A 118 -4.94 19.14 1.67
N ARG A 119 -3.68 19.49 1.40
CA ARG A 119 -3.25 19.98 0.09
C ARG A 119 -3.09 18.82 -0.89
N PRO A 120 -3.32 19.05 -2.19
CA PRO A 120 -2.95 18.10 -3.24
C PRO A 120 -1.49 17.66 -3.12
N ALA A 121 -1.25 16.36 -3.31
CA ALA A 121 0.06 15.75 -3.06
C ALA A 121 0.98 15.69 -4.29
N PHE A 122 0.41 15.67 -5.51
CA PHE A 122 1.15 15.37 -6.74
C PHE A 122 1.14 16.51 -7.76
N SER A 123 0.04 17.24 -7.87
CA SER A 123 -0.11 18.41 -8.74
C SER A 123 -0.85 19.52 -7.99
N LYS A 124 -0.68 20.79 -8.39
CA LYS A 124 -1.33 21.91 -7.68
C LYS A 124 -2.85 21.91 -7.87
N GLU A 125 -3.29 21.47 -9.05
CA GLU A 125 -4.69 21.40 -9.47
C GLU A 125 -5.32 20.01 -9.21
N GLY A 126 -4.54 19.07 -8.67
CA GLY A 126 -4.97 17.70 -8.39
C GLY A 126 -5.97 17.63 -7.24
N VAL A 127 -6.67 16.50 -7.17
CA VAL A 127 -7.64 16.19 -6.11
C VAL A 127 -7.11 15.14 -5.14
N THR A 128 -6.04 14.44 -5.51
CA THR A 128 -5.39 13.43 -4.68
C THR A 128 -4.55 14.09 -3.58
N THR A 129 -4.75 13.66 -2.34
CA THR A 129 -4.05 14.13 -1.15
C THR A 129 -3.46 12.97 -0.36
N ALA A 130 -2.61 13.28 0.62
CA ALA A 130 -2.06 12.26 1.52
C ALA A 130 -3.12 11.53 2.37
N GLY A 131 -4.34 12.06 2.50
CA GLY A 131 -5.41 11.43 3.27
C GLY A 131 -6.45 10.69 2.43
N ASN A 132 -6.44 10.89 1.12
CA ASN A 132 -7.32 10.17 0.20
C ASN A 132 -6.60 9.24 -0.78
N ALA A 133 -5.27 9.14 -0.66
CA ALA A 133 -4.44 8.11 -1.28
C ALA A 133 -3.96 7.10 -0.22
N SER A 134 -3.62 5.89 -0.67
CA SER A 134 -2.97 4.89 0.19
C SER A 134 -1.58 5.35 0.63
N SER A 135 -1.20 5.01 1.86
CA SER A 135 0.13 5.31 2.40
C SER A 135 1.22 4.36 1.90
N ILE A 136 2.44 4.63 2.34
CA ILE A 136 3.58 3.72 2.26
C ILE A 136 3.50 2.78 3.48
N ASN A 137 3.55 1.47 3.26
CA ASN A 137 3.28 0.48 4.32
C ASN A 137 4.26 -0.70 4.26
N ASP A 138 4.39 -1.40 5.39
CA ASP A 138 5.11 -2.66 5.52
C ASP A 138 4.12 -3.77 5.88
N GLY A 139 4.25 -4.96 5.28
CA GLY A 139 3.36 -6.07 5.58
C GLY A 139 3.62 -7.34 4.77
N ALA A 140 3.03 -8.44 5.22
CA ALA A 140 3.07 -9.72 4.52
C ALA A 140 1.75 -10.48 4.69
N ALA A 141 1.36 -11.20 3.64
CA ALA A 141 0.20 -12.08 3.65
C ALA A 141 0.50 -13.36 2.86
N ALA A 142 0.02 -14.50 3.37
CA ALA A 142 0.22 -15.81 2.77
C ALA A 142 -1.05 -16.66 2.85
N MET A 143 -1.23 -17.57 1.90
CA MET A 143 -2.34 -18.53 1.87
C MET A 143 -1.80 -19.92 1.54
N VAL A 144 -2.40 -20.95 2.14
CA VAL A 144 -2.16 -22.35 1.77
C VAL A 144 -3.22 -22.80 0.77
N LEU A 145 -2.77 -23.22 -0.40
CA LEU A 145 -3.65 -23.78 -1.43
C LEU A 145 -3.46 -25.30 -1.48
N ALA A 146 -4.58 -26.01 -1.62
CA ALA A 146 -4.60 -27.45 -1.83
C ALA A 146 -5.69 -27.79 -2.85
N SER A 147 -5.55 -28.95 -3.51
CA SER A 147 -6.65 -29.49 -4.28
C SER A 147 -7.78 -29.95 -3.36
N GLU A 148 -9.02 -29.87 -3.83
CA GLU A 148 -10.19 -30.33 -3.07
C GLU A 148 -10.06 -31.81 -2.69
N ALA A 149 -9.61 -32.66 -3.61
CA ALA A 149 -9.39 -34.09 -3.36
C ALA A 149 -8.37 -34.33 -2.24
N TRP A 150 -7.26 -33.58 -2.22
CA TRP A 150 -6.26 -33.70 -1.16
C TRP A 150 -6.82 -33.24 0.19
N ALA A 151 -7.55 -32.12 0.21
CA ALA A 151 -8.16 -31.60 1.44
C ALA A 151 -9.16 -32.60 2.03
N GLN A 152 -10.04 -33.17 1.20
CA GLN A 152 -11.00 -34.21 1.61
C GLN A 152 -10.30 -35.47 2.14
N ALA A 153 -9.32 -36.00 1.40
CA ALA A 153 -8.57 -37.19 1.81
C ALA A 153 -7.82 -37.03 3.14
N ASN A 154 -7.46 -35.80 3.51
CA ASN A 154 -6.71 -35.48 4.72
C ASN A 154 -7.58 -34.81 5.81
N GLY A 155 -8.92 -34.84 5.66
CA GLY A 155 -9.85 -34.27 6.65
C GLY A 155 -9.65 -32.78 6.92
N LYS A 156 -9.24 -32.01 5.91
CA LYS A 156 -9.05 -30.56 6.00
C LYS A 156 -10.27 -29.82 5.46
N THR A 157 -10.81 -28.91 6.26
CA THR A 157 -11.89 -28.01 5.84
C THR A 157 -11.29 -26.78 5.18
N ALA A 158 -11.65 -26.54 3.91
CA ALA A 158 -11.25 -25.33 3.20
C ALA A 158 -12.06 -24.11 3.68
N ILE A 159 -11.41 -22.96 3.83
CA ILE A 159 -12.06 -21.68 4.19
C ILE A 159 -12.65 -20.95 2.96
N GLY A 160 -12.31 -21.40 1.76
CA GLY A 160 -12.78 -20.83 0.50
C GLY A 160 -12.36 -21.70 -0.70
N ARG A 161 -12.93 -21.41 -1.87
CA ARG A 161 -12.63 -22.11 -3.14
C ARG A 161 -12.32 -21.09 -4.23
N VAL A 162 -11.20 -21.25 -4.91
CA VAL A 162 -10.87 -20.46 -6.11
C VAL A 162 -11.73 -20.97 -7.26
N VAL A 163 -12.66 -20.15 -7.72
CA VAL A 163 -13.61 -20.50 -8.81
C VAL A 163 -13.10 -20.08 -10.20
N GLY A 164 -12.23 -19.08 -10.25
CA GLY A 164 -11.65 -18.54 -11.47
C GLY A 164 -10.87 -17.26 -11.19
N TYR A 165 -10.02 -16.86 -12.13
CA TYR A 165 -9.30 -15.59 -12.12
C TYR A 165 -9.07 -15.14 -13.56
N VAL A 166 -8.92 -13.83 -13.78
CA VAL A 166 -8.62 -13.23 -15.09
C VAL A 166 -7.61 -12.10 -14.91
N GLN A 167 -6.83 -11.84 -15.95
CA GLN A 167 -5.92 -10.69 -16.01
C GLN A 167 -6.21 -9.87 -17.25
N HIS A 168 -6.14 -8.54 -17.11
CA HIS A 168 -6.28 -7.56 -18.18
C HIS A 168 -5.17 -6.52 -18.04
N ALA A 169 -4.74 -5.92 -19.15
CA ALA A 169 -3.73 -4.87 -19.18
C ALA A 169 -4.20 -3.75 -20.10
N GLN A 170 -3.94 -2.52 -19.67
CA GLN A 170 -4.23 -1.29 -20.40
C GLN A 170 -3.00 -0.37 -20.38
N ALA A 171 -3.12 0.84 -20.93
CA ALA A 171 -2.03 1.80 -20.87
C ALA A 171 -1.74 2.20 -19.40
N PRO A 172 -0.46 2.41 -19.01
CA PRO A 172 -0.06 2.59 -17.60
C PRO A 172 -0.72 3.76 -16.85
N GLU A 173 -1.21 4.75 -17.57
CA GLU A 173 -1.92 5.90 -17.01
C GLU A 173 -3.35 5.60 -16.52
N TRP A 174 -3.91 4.42 -16.81
CA TRP A 174 -5.31 4.05 -16.55
C TRP A 174 -5.45 2.90 -15.57
#